data_AF-A0A2E4C3E3-F1
#
_entry.id   AF-A0A2E4C3E3-F1
#
_cell.length_a   1.000
_cell.length_b   1.000
_cell.length_c   1.000
_cell.angle_alpha   90.00
_cell.angle_beta   90.00
_cell.angle_gamma   90.00
#
_symmetry.space_group_name_H-M   'P 1'
#
loop_
_entity.id
_entity.type
_entity.pdbx_description
1 polymer ?
#
loop_
_entity_poly.entity_id
_entity_poly.type
_entity_poly.pdbx_seq_one_letter_code
_entity_poly.pdbx_strand_id
1 'polypeptide(L)'
;VAISTDPPVMSNAANRLLGLSIADIESMAADIILGQLRLTVASLTIEQINQDREAFLSEIQKNVDTELLKIGLYLINVNLVDITDDSDYIESIGKKAASQARANADADVARARQYGATEVARAKKLEDEAVAQAEAEGLMSVKKADVDRRMYVEQQEAEAITGENTARASIARSNAELAIEQAKAKQSAEVEQARAEAEIQRAKFVETEETLRAQEIVREEIQKQQIEIAAAAEAERIRVVAQGEADGLLAKYTAEATGIQRVLEAKAAGYTDLVKSASGDAKAAATLLMVEKIEAMVAAQVEAIRNLKIDKVTVWDGGNASGDGSSATSNFVSSLVQSLPPIHDVAKMAGVDLPDYLGSINELPDDS
;
A
#
# COMPACT_ATOMS: atom_id res chain seq x y z
N VAL A 1 -88.22 -95.07 -79.62
CA VAL A 1 -89.39 -95.72 -78.96
C VAL A 1 -89.41 -97.17 -79.41
N ALA A 2 -89.80 -98.11 -78.56
CA ALA A 2 -90.07 -99.49 -78.98
C ALA A 2 -91.31 -100.07 -78.28
N ILE A 3 -91.80 -101.20 -78.77
CA ILE A 3 -92.90 -101.94 -78.13
C ILE A 3 -92.35 -102.66 -76.90
N SER A 4 -93.01 -102.51 -75.75
CA SER A 4 -92.55 -103.16 -74.52
C SER A 4 -92.83 -104.67 -74.55
N THR A 5 -91.87 -105.44 -74.04
CA THR A 5 -91.99 -106.89 -73.86
C THR A 5 -92.49 -107.28 -72.46
N ASP A 6 -92.75 -106.29 -71.59
CA ASP A 6 -93.23 -106.55 -70.23
C ASP A 6 -94.70 -107.00 -70.24
N PRO A 7 -95.07 -108.11 -69.59
CA PRO A 7 -96.44 -108.64 -69.62
C PRO A 7 -97.59 -107.63 -69.35
N PRO A 8 -97.49 -106.71 -68.37
CA PRO A 8 -98.56 -105.72 -68.13
C PRO A 8 -98.65 -104.66 -69.24
N VAL A 9 -97.52 -104.22 -69.79
CA VAL A 9 -97.44 -103.17 -70.82
C VAL A 9 -97.77 -103.74 -72.20
N MET A 10 -97.33 -104.98 -72.46
CA MET A 10 -97.61 -105.74 -73.67
C MET A 10 -99.12 -106.01 -73.84
N SER A 11 -99.86 -106.18 -72.74
CA SER A 11 -101.32 -106.29 -72.79
C SER A 11 -101.99 -104.99 -73.27
N ASN A 12 -101.43 -103.83 -72.89
CA ASN A 12 -101.87 -102.53 -73.40
C ASN A 12 -101.52 -102.38 -74.88
N ALA A 13 -100.33 -102.81 -75.29
CA ALA A 13 -99.91 -102.83 -76.70
C ALA A 13 -100.86 -103.69 -77.54
N ALA A 14 -101.17 -104.90 -77.08
CA ALA A 14 -102.05 -105.84 -77.77
C ALA A 14 -103.51 -105.32 -77.86
N ASN A 15 -103.99 -104.54 -76.89
CA ASN A 15 -105.34 -103.98 -76.94
C ASN A 15 -105.44 -102.69 -77.75
N ARG A 16 -104.39 -101.86 -77.74
CA ARG A 16 -104.42 -100.50 -78.32
C ARG A 16 -103.76 -100.39 -79.69
N LEU A 17 -102.80 -101.27 -80.00
CA LEU A 17 -102.03 -101.23 -81.24
C LEU A 17 -102.45 -102.32 -82.23
N LEU A 18 -103.24 -103.31 -81.81
CA LEU A 18 -103.69 -104.40 -82.68
C LEU A 18 -104.64 -103.89 -83.77
N GLY A 19 -104.27 -104.10 -85.03
CA GLY A 19 -105.04 -103.67 -86.20
C GLY A 19 -104.67 -102.27 -86.73
N LEU A 20 -103.74 -101.57 -86.08
CA LEU A 20 -103.17 -100.31 -86.59
C LEU A 20 -101.97 -100.56 -87.51
N SER A 21 -101.76 -99.69 -88.49
CA SER A 21 -100.53 -99.71 -89.29
C SER A 21 -99.36 -99.13 -88.50
N ILE A 22 -98.13 -99.44 -88.92
CA ILE A 22 -96.92 -98.86 -88.29
C ILE A 22 -96.95 -97.32 -88.36
N ALA A 23 -97.45 -96.74 -89.45
CA ALA A 23 -97.58 -95.29 -89.60
C ALA A 23 -98.59 -94.69 -88.60
N ASP A 24 -99.69 -95.39 -88.31
CA ASP A 24 -100.67 -94.94 -87.30
C ASP A 24 -100.09 -95.01 -85.88
N ILE A 25 -99.27 -96.03 -85.59
CA ILE A 25 -98.56 -96.18 -84.31
C ILE A 25 -97.50 -95.08 -84.14
N GLU A 26 -96.76 -94.77 -85.21
CA GLU A 26 -95.79 -93.66 -85.21
C GLU A 26 -96.48 -92.31 -85.01
N SER A 27 -97.59 -92.05 -85.69
CA SER A 27 -98.38 -90.82 -85.50
C SER A 27 -98.89 -90.71 -84.07
N MET A 28 -99.44 -91.79 -83.50
CA MET A 28 -99.93 -91.82 -82.13
C MET A 28 -98.81 -91.56 -81.10
N ALA A 29 -97.64 -92.17 -81.30
CA ALA A 29 -96.48 -91.94 -80.45
C ALA A 29 -95.96 -90.50 -80.58
N ALA A 30 -95.93 -89.95 -81.79
CA ALA A 30 -95.54 -88.57 -82.05
C ALA A 30 -96.48 -87.58 -81.36
N ASP A 31 -97.80 -87.79 -81.44
CA ASP A 31 -98.79 -86.94 -80.79
C ASP A 31 -98.65 -86.93 -79.27
N ILE A 32 -98.39 -88.10 -78.66
CA ILE A 32 -98.15 -88.22 -77.21
C ILE A 32 -96.86 -87.51 -76.81
N ILE A 33 -95.77 -87.73 -77.55
CA ILE A 33 -94.48 -87.10 -77.27
C ILE A 33 -94.60 -85.57 -77.40
N LEU A 34 -95.19 -85.07 -78.49
CA LEU A 34 -95.40 -83.63 -78.70
C LEU A 34 -96.33 -83.03 -77.65
N GLY A 35 -97.38 -83.75 -77.25
CA GLY A 35 -98.29 -83.33 -76.19
C GLY A 35 -97.57 -83.17 -74.85
N GLN A 36 -96.77 -84.15 -74.44
CA GLN A 36 -96.01 -84.12 -73.18
C GLN A 36 -94.85 -83.14 -73.20
N LEU A 37 -94.15 -83.00 -74.34
CA LEU A 37 -93.14 -81.95 -74.53
C LEU A 37 -93.75 -80.56 -74.34
N ARG A 38 -94.93 -80.32 -74.92
CA ARG A 38 -95.63 -79.03 -74.77
C ARG A 38 -96.00 -78.75 -73.31
N LEU A 39 -96.50 -79.74 -72.58
CA LEU A 39 -96.84 -79.57 -71.15
C LEU A 39 -95.59 -79.30 -70.30
N THR A 40 -94.51 -80.02 -70.56
CA THR A 40 -93.26 -79.87 -69.80
C THR A 40 -92.63 -78.49 -70.07
N VAL A 41 -92.57 -78.05 -71.33
CA VAL A 41 -92.10 -76.71 -71.71
C VAL A 41 -92.98 -75.61 -71.12
N ALA A 42 -94.30 -75.81 -71.03
CA ALA A 42 -95.21 -74.83 -70.41
C ALA A 42 -95.02 -74.70 -68.89
N SER A 43 -94.45 -75.70 -68.23
CA SER A 43 -94.25 -75.73 -66.77
C SER A 43 -92.94 -75.08 -66.31
N LEU A 44 -91.98 -74.88 -67.23
CA LEU A 44 -90.65 -74.36 -66.95
C LEU A 44 -90.43 -73.00 -67.60
N THR A 45 -89.58 -72.16 -67.01
CA THR A 45 -89.18 -70.90 -67.65
C THR A 45 -88.07 -71.13 -68.68
N ILE A 46 -87.96 -70.22 -69.65
CA ILE A 46 -86.92 -70.27 -70.70
C ILE A 46 -85.51 -70.29 -70.06
N GLU A 47 -85.32 -69.58 -68.95
CA GLU A 47 -84.06 -69.56 -68.20
C GLU A 47 -83.74 -70.92 -67.59
N GLN A 48 -84.72 -71.60 -67.00
CA GLN A 48 -84.51 -72.93 -66.41
C GLN A 48 -84.17 -73.97 -67.47
N ILE A 49 -84.87 -73.93 -68.61
CA ILE A 49 -84.60 -74.81 -69.76
C ILE A 49 -83.18 -74.60 -70.30
N ASN A 50 -82.67 -73.36 -70.29
CA ASN A 50 -81.34 -73.05 -70.80
C ASN A 50 -80.21 -73.24 -69.77
N GLN A 51 -80.47 -72.99 -68.48
CA GLN A 51 -79.47 -73.10 -67.40
C GLN A 51 -79.25 -74.56 -66.97
N ASP A 52 -80.31 -75.38 -66.94
CA ASP A 52 -80.26 -76.76 -66.48
C ASP A 52 -80.95 -77.71 -67.47
N ARG A 53 -80.22 -78.01 -68.55
CA ARG A 53 -80.70 -78.89 -69.64
C ARG A 53 -80.91 -80.33 -69.19
N GLU A 54 -80.16 -80.78 -68.19
CA GLU A 54 -80.23 -82.15 -67.69
C GLU A 54 -81.51 -82.38 -66.89
N ALA A 55 -81.86 -81.43 -66.01
CA ALA A 55 -83.13 -81.46 -65.29
C ALA A 55 -84.33 -81.45 -66.25
N PHE A 56 -84.27 -80.62 -67.30
CA PHE A 56 -85.31 -80.57 -68.33
C PHE A 56 -85.49 -81.91 -69.07
N LEU A 57 -84.39 -82.53 -69.51
CA LEU A 57 -84.42 -83.83 -70.19
C LEU A 57 -84.97 -84.94 -69.30
N SER A 58 -84.58 -84.95 -68.02
CA SER A 58 -85.09 -85.93 -67.05
C SER A 58 -86.60 -85.81 -66.85
N GLU A 59 -87.14 -84.58 -66.81
CA GLU A 59 -88.58 -84.36 -66.63
C GLU A 59 -89.37 -84.79 -67.88
N ILE A 60 -88.86 -84.49 -69.08
CA ILE A 60 -89.44 -84.97 -70.34
C ILE A 60 -89.46 -86.49 -70.37
N GLN A 61 -88.33 -87.12 -70.05
CA GLN A 61 -88.22 -88.58 -70.10
C GLN A 61 -89.27 -89.24 -69.20
N LYS A 62 -89.41 -88.75 -67.97
CA LYS A 62 -90.37 -89.28 -67.00
C LYS A 62 -91.82 -89.14 -67.47
N ASN A 63 -92.18 -87.97 -68.00
CA ASN A 63 -93.56 -87.67 -68.41
C ASN A 63 -93.93 -88.41 -69.71
N VAL A 64 -93.02 -88.43 -70.69
CA VAL A 64 -93.22 -89.14 -71.96
C VAL A 64 -93.26 -90.66 -71.75
N ASP A 65 -92.35 -91.21 -70.95
CA ASP A 65 -92.30 -92.65 -70.69
C ASP A 65 -93.60 -93.14 -70.01
N THR A 66 -94.10 -92.39 -69.01
CA THR A 66 -95.36 -92.71 -68.32
C THR A 66 -96.56 -92.77 -69.27
N GLU A 67 -96.64 -91.86 -70.25
CA GLU A 67 -97.75 -91.86 -71.22
C GLU A 67 -97.60 -92.93 -72.31
N LEU A 68 -96.38 -93.17 -72.79
CA LEU A 68 -96.12 -94.21 -73.79
C LEU A 68 -96.44 -95.61 -73.23
N LEU A 69 -96.16 -95.86 -71.95
CA LEU A 69 -96.48 -97.13 -71.29
C LEU A 69 -97.99 -97.45 -71.29
N LYS A 70 -98.86 -96.43 -71.27
CA LYS A 70 -100.32 -96.62 -71.33
C LYS A 70 -100.78 -97.19 -72.66
N ILE A 71 -100.06 -96.92 -73.76
CA ILE A 71 -100.37 -97.45 -75.10
C ILE A 71 -99.55 -98.69 -75.45
N GLY A 72 -98.62 -99.09 -74.58
CA GLY A 72 -97.79 -100.29 -74.77
C GLY A 72 -96.41 -100.04 -75.37
N LEU A 73 -95.98 -98.77 -75.44
CA LEU A 73 -94.68 -98.36 -75.94
C LEU A 73 -93.78 -97.95 -74.76
N TYR A 74 -92.46 -98.04 -74.93
CA TYR A 74 -91.51 -97.48 -73.97
C TYR A 74 -90.48 -96.60 -74.65
N LEU A 75 -89.95 -95.65 -73.89
CA LEU A 75 -88.98 -94.69 -74.36
C LEU A 75 -87.56 -95.27 -74.25
N ILE A 76 -86.80 -95.29 -75.35
CA ILE A 76 -85.41 -95.78 -75.34
C ILE A 76 -84.46 -94.67 -74.89
N ASN A 77 -84.54 -93.52 -75.56
CA ASN A 77 -83.74 -92.34 -75.26
C ASN A 77 -84.41 -91.11 -75.86
N VAL A 78 -84.20 -89.95 -75.25
CA VAL A 78 -84.55 -88.64 -75.76
C VAL A 78 -83.31 -87.77 -75.71
N ASN A 79 -82.96 -87.17 -76.84
CA ASN A 79 -81.92 -86.17 -76.93
C ASN A 79 -82.53 -84.86 -77.44
N LEU A 80 -81.98 -83.75 -76.96
CA LEU A 80 -82.29 -82.43 -77.45
C LEU A 80 -81.26 -82.04 -78.51
N VAL A 81 -81.72 -81.56 -79.67
CA VAL A 81 -80.84 -81.10 -80.74
C VAL A 81 -80.44 -79.64 -80.51
N ASP A 82 -81.43 -78.76 -80.45
CA ASP A 82 -81.21 -77.34 -80.16
C ASP A 82 -82.46 -76.71 -79.54
N ILE A 83 -82.27 -75.56 -78.86
CA ILE A 83 -83.36 -74.72 -78.36
C ILE A 83 -83.19 -73.36 -78.99
N THR A 84 -84.13 -73.01 -79.86
CA THR A 84 -84.15 -71.72 -80.54
C THR A 84 -85.41 -70.95 -80.14
N ASP A 85 -85.27 -69.64 -80.09
CA ASP A 85 -86.36 -68.69 -79.85
C ASP A 85 -86.48 -67.76 -81.07
N ASP A 86 -87.71 -67.37 -81.41
CA ASP A 86 -88.00 -66.44 -82.50
C ASP A 86 -87.63 -64.98 -82.13
N SER A 87 -87.46 -64.68 -80.83
CA SER A 87 -87.23 -63.33 -80.30
C SER A 87 -85.77 -63.05 -79.88
N ASP A 88 -84.79 -63.87 -80.27
CA ASP A 88 -83.37 -63.74 -79.90
C ASP A 88 -83.11 -63.57 -78.38
N TYR A 89 -84.07 -63.96 -77.53
CA TYR A 89 -84.02 -63.71 -76.08
C TYR A 89 -82.87 -64.48 -75.41
N ILE A 90 -82.68 -65.73 -75.82
CA ILE A 90 -81.64 -66.62 -75.29
C ILE A 90 -80.24 -66.09 -75.60
N GLU A 91 -80.02 -65.59 -76.82
CA GLU A 91 -78.75 -64.98 -77.21
C GLU A 91 -78.47 -63.70 -76.40
N SER A 92 -79.51 -62.89 -76.19
CA SER A 92 -79.43 -61.64 -75.42
C SER A 92 -79.10 -61.87 -73.95
N ILE A 93 -79.66 -62.92 -73.32
CA ILE A 93 -79.29 -63.33 -71.96
C ILE A 93 -77.82 -63.74 -71.89
N GLY A 94 -77.35 -64.53 -72.85
CA GLY A 94 -75.94 -64.94 -72.92
C GLY A 94 -74.99 -63.73 -73.04
N LYS A 95 -75.31 -62.78 -73.93
CA LYS A 95 -74.56 -61.53 -74.08
C LYS A 95 -74.55 -60.69 -72.81
N LYS A 96 -75.69 -60.58 -72.12
CA LYS A 96 -75.81 -59.86 -70.84
C LYS A 96 -74.98 -60.51 -69.73
N ALA A 97 -75.08 -61.83 -69.58
CA ALA A 97 -74.31 -62.58 -68.59
C ALA A 97 -72.80 -62.45 -68.82
N ALA A 98 -72.34 -62.58 -70.07
CA ALA A 98 -70.94 -62.39 -70.42
C ALA A 98 -70.45 -60.95 -70.16
N SER A 99 -71.27 -59.96 -70.49
CA SER A 99 -70.94 -58.54 -70.22
C SER A 99 -70.86 -58.24 -68.72
N GLN A 100 -71.79 -58.79 -67.94
CA GLN A 100 -71.81 -58.64 -66.49
C GLN A 100 -70.62 -59.34 -65.82
N ALA A 101 -70.23 -60.53 -66.30
CA ALA A 101 -69.03 -61.22 -65.83
C ALA A 101 -67.76 -60.40 -66.09
N ARG A 102 -67.63 -59.80 -67.27
CA ARG A 102 -66.51 -58.89 -67.60
C ARG A 102 -66.50 -57.64 -66.73
N ALA A 103 -67.64 -56.97 -66.59
CA ALA A 103 -67.76 -55.77 -65.76
C ALA A 103 -67.40 -56.06 -64.29
N ASN A 104 -67.81 -57.22 -63.76
CA ASN A 104 -67.45 -57.65 -62.42
C ASN A 104 -65.94 -57.89 -62.28
N ALA A 105 -65.33 -58.61 -63.23
CA ALA A 105 -63.90 -58.85 -63.26
C ALA A 105 -63.09 -57.55 -63.35
N ASP A 106 -63.51 -56.61 -64.20
CA ASP A 106 -62.88 -55.30 -64.33
C ASP A 106 -63.00 -54.48 -63.03
N ALA A 107 -64.16 -54.55 -62.36
CA ALA A 107 -64.37 -53.91 -61.06
C ALA A 107 -63.48 -54.53 -59.96
N ASP A 108 -63.27 -55.85 -59.97
CA ASP A 108 -62.34 -56.52 -59.06
C ASP A 108 -60.89 -56.07 -59.29
N VAL A 109 -60.45 -56.01 -60.55
CA VAL A 109 -59.11 -55.53 -60.91
C VAL A 109 -58.93 -54.07 -60.50
N ALA A 110 -59.94 -53.22 -60.72
CA ALA A 110 -59.91 -51.82 -60.31
C ALA A 110 -59.80 -51.67 -58.78
N ARG A 111 -60.57 -52.44 -58.01
CA ARG A 111 -60.48 -52.48 -56.54
C ARG A 111 -59.11 -52.94 -56.05
N ALA A 112 -58.57 -54.01 -56.64
CA ALA A 112 -57.25 -54.53 -56.27
C ALA A 112 -56.14 -53.50 -56.55
N ARG A 113 -56.20 -52.80 -57.70
CA ARG A 113 -55.28 -51.72 -58.04
C ARG A 113 -55.39 -50.53 -57.08
N GLN A 114 -56.61 -50.11 -56.76
CA GLN A 114 -56.85 -49.01 -55.81
C GLN A 114 -56.32 -49.37 -54.42
N TYR A 115 -56.58 -50.59 -53.95
CA TYR A 115 -56.08 -51.08 -52.67
C TYR A 115 -54.54 -51.09 -52.65
N GLY A 116 -53.90 -51.70 -53.66
CA GLY A 116 -52.45 -51.70 -53.78
C GLY A 116 -51.85 -50.29 -53.82
N ALA A 117 -52.44 -49.37 -54.57
CA ALA A 117 -51.98 -47.97 -54.62
C ALA A 117 -52.14 -47.26 -53.27
N THR A 118 -53.22 -47.53 -52.53
CA THR A 118 -53.46 -46.95 -51.21
C THR A 118 -52.46 -47.47 -50.18
N GLU A 119 -52.17 -48.78 -50.20
CA GLU A 119 -51.17 -49.37 -49.30
C GLU A 119 -49.76 -48.86 -49.61
N VAL A 120 -49.38 -48.73 -50.88
CA VAL A 120 -48.10 -48.11 -51.28
C VAL A 120 -48.01 -46.66 -50.81
N ALA A 121 -49.07 -45.87 -51.00
CA ALA A 121 -49.11 -44.48 -50.55
C ALA A 121 -49.02 -44.38 -49.01
N ARG A 122 -49.69 -45.29 -48.29
CA ARG A 122 -49.63 -45.37 -46.82
C ARG A 122 -48.24 -45.76 -46.34
N ALA A 123 -47.61 -46.75 -46.96
CA ALA A 123 -46.25 -47.17 -46.63
C ALA A 123 -45.26 -46.01 -46.84
N LYS A 124 -45.36 -45.31 -47.97
CA LYS A 124 -44.53 -44.14 -48.25
C LYS A 124 -44.73 -43.01 -47.24
N LYS A 125 -45.97 -42.72 -46.87
CA LYS A 125 -46.28 -41.72 -45.83
C LYS A 125 -45.62 -42.08 -44.48
N LEU A 126 -45.71 -43.35 -44.07
CA LEU A 126 -45.11 -43.82 -42.83
C LEU A 126 -43.57 -43.74 -42.86
N GLU A 127 -42.97 -44.05 -44.01
CA GLU A 127 -41.53 -43.88 -44.24
C GLU A 127 -41.13 -42.40 -44.12
N ASP A 128 -41.84 -41.49 -44.80
CA ASP A 128 -41.59 -40.05 -44.75
C ASP A 128 -41.73 -39.49 -43.31
N GLU A 129 -42.76 -39.93 -42.56
CA GLU A 129 -42.96 -39.56 -41.16
C GLU A 129 -41.80 -40.05 -40.27
N ALA A 130 -41.35 -41.29 -40.45
CA ALA A 130 -40.24 -41.86 -39.68
C ALA A 130 -38.91 -41.15 -39.97
N VAL A 131 -38.64 -40.82 -41.24
CA VAL A 131 -37.44 -40.05 -41.65
C VAL A 131 -37.48 -38.66 -41.03
N ALA A 132 -38.60 -37.93 -41.16
CA ALA A 132 -38.73 -36.59 -40.59
C ALA A 132 -38.57 -36.58 -39.07
N GLN A 133 -39.09 -37.59 -38.37
CA GLN A 133 -38.93 -37.73 -36.93
C GLN A 133 -37.47 -38.00 -36.55
N ALA A 134 -36.79 -38.91 -37.24
CA ALA A 134 -35.38 -39.21 -36.99
C ALA A 134 -34.47 -37.99 -37.24
N GLU A 135 -34.75 -37.20 -38.29
CA GLU A 135 -34.04 -35.95 -38.55
C GLU A 135 -34.27 -34.91 -37.45
N ALA A 136 -35.53 -34.74 -37.00
CA ALA A 136 -35.86 -33.82 -35.92
C ALA A 136 -35.18 -34.20 -34.59
N GLU A 137 -35.19 -35.49 -34.24
CA GLU A 137 -34.50 -36.02 -33.05
C GLU A 137 -32.98 -35.83 -33.17
N GLY A 138 -32.40 -36.09 -34.34
CA GLY A 138 -30.99 -35.83 -34.62
C GLY A 138 -30.61 -34.36 -34.43
N LEU A 139 -31.39 -33.44 -35.00
CA LEU A 139 -31.17 -31.99 -34.84
C LEU A 139 -31.32 -31.53 -33.39
N MET A 140 -32.32 -32.04 -32.66
CA MET A 140 -32.48 -31.75 -31.24
C MET A 140 -31.28 -32.25 -30.42
N SER A 141 -30.79 -33.46 -30.71
CA SER A 141 -29.63 -34.04 -30.03
C SER A 141 -28.36 -33.22 -30.27
N VAL A 142 -28.11 -32.80 -31.52
CA VAL A 142 -26.98 -31.92 -31.86
C VAL A 142 -27.10 -30.58 -31.14
N LYS A 143 -28.28 -29.95 -31.16
CA LYS A 143 -28.49 -28.67 -30.46
C LYS A 143 -28.32 -28.79 -28.95
N LYS A 144 -28.78 -29.90 -28.35
CA LYS A 144 -28.59 -30.17 -26.94
C LYS A 144 -27.11 -30.32 -26.60
N ALA A 145 -26.38 -31.12 -27.37
CA ALA A 145 -24.93 -31.27 -27.20
C ALA A 145 -24.17 -29.93 -27.34
N ASP A 146 -24.59 -29.08 -28.27
CA ASP A 146 -24.03 -27.72 -28.43
C ASP A 146 -24.29 -26.82 -27.22
N VAL A 147 -25.51 -26.85 -26.66
CA VAL A 147 -25.88 -26.11 -25.45
C VAL A 147 -25.08 -26.63 -24.25
N ASP A 148 -25.03 -27.94 -24.06
CA ASP A 148 -24.29 -28.56 -22.96
C ASP A 148 -22.79 -28.23 -23.05
N ARG A 149 -22.21 -28.27 -24.25
CA ARG A 149 -20.82 -27.86 -24.49
C ARG A 149 -20.61 -26.39 -24.14
N ARG A 150 -21.49 -25.49 -24.57
CA ARG A 150 -21.39 -24.06 -24.27
C ARG A 150 -21.50 -23.81 -22.77
N MET A 151 -22.49 -24.41 -22.10
CA MET A 151 -22.64 -24.29 -20.65
C MET A 151 -21.40 -24.77 -19.91
N TYR A 152 -20.84 -25.91 -20.32
CA TYR A 152 -19.61 -26.42 -19.72
C TYR A 152 -18.43 -25.47 -19.88
N VAL A 153 -18.21 -24.94 -21.10
CA VAL A 153 -17.12 -23.97 -21.38
C VAL A 153 -17.30 -22.71 -20.55
N GLU A 154 -18.49 -22.09 -20.59
CA GLU A 154 -18.79 -20.86 -19.84
C GLU A 154 -18.66 -21.07 -18.32
N GLN A 155 -19.05 -22.23 -17.82
CA GLN A 155 -18.90 -22.57 -16.40
C GLN A 155 -17.42 -22.68 -16.01
N GLN A 156 -16.59 -23.32 -16.84
CA GLN A 156 -15.15 -23.42 -16.62
C GLN A 156 -14.45 -22.06 -16.73
N GLU A 157 -14.87 -21.20 -17.67
CA GLU A 157 -14.38 -19.82 -17.77
C GLU A 157 -14.77 -18.99 -16.56
N ALA A 158 -16.02 -19.09 -16.08
CA ALA A 158 -16.45 -18.42 -14.87
C ALA A 158 -15.63 -18.88 -13.65
N GLU A 159 -15.40 -20.18 -13.50
CA GLU A 159 -14.57 -20.74 -12.44
C GLU A 159 -13.12 -20.23 -12.54
N ALA A 160 -12.53 -20.25 -13.74
CA ALA A 160 -11.19 -19.71 -14.00
C ALA A 160 -11.08 -18.22 -13.64
N ILE A 161 -12.06 -17.40 -14.03
CA ILE A 161 -12.10 -15.97 -13.69
C ILE A 161 -12.22 -15.77 -12.18
N THR A 162 -13.04 -16.56 -11.48
CA THR A 162 -13.12 -16.47 -10.01
C THR A 162 -11.81 -16.90 -9.35
N GLY A 163 -11.16 -17.95 -9.85
CA GLY A 163 -9.82 -18.37 -9.42
C GLY A 163 -8.77 -17.29 -9.66
N GLU A 164 -8.79 -16.63 -10.82
CA GLU A 164 -7.86 -15.54 -11.13
C GLU A 164 -8.11 -14.32 -10.23
N ASN A 165 -9.36 -13.95 -10.00
CA ASN A 165 -9.70 -12.82 -9.12
C ASN A 165 -9.30 -13.09 -7.67
N THR A 166 -9.52 -14.31 -7.17
CA THR A 166 -9.09 -14.70 -5.81
C THR A 166 -7.57 -14.71 -5.69
N ALA A 167 -6.85 -15.23 -6.68
CA ALA A 167 -5.39 -15.17 -6.74
C ALA A 167 -4.86 -13.73 -6.79
N ARG A 168 -5.43 -12.88 -7.66
CA ARG A 168 -5.09 -11.45 -7.75
C ARG A 168 -5.35 -10.72 -6.42
N ALA A 169 -6.46 -11.01 -5.77
CA ALA A 169 -6.77 -10.45 -4.45
C ALA A 169 -5.77 -10.91 -3.38
N SER A 170 -5.36 -12.18 -3.41
CA SER A 170 -4.33 -12.72 -2.52
C SER A 170 -2.98 -12.04 -2.75
N ILE A 171 -2.55 -11.91 -4.01
CA ILE A 171 -1.30 -11.22 -4.38
C ILE A 171 -1.34 -9.77 -3.92
N ALA A 172 -2.44 -9.06 -4.15
CA ALA A 172 -2.59 -7.67 -3.72
C ALA A 172 -2.49 -7.53 -2.20
N ARG A 173 -3.11 -8.43 -1.43
CA ARG A 173 -2.98 -8.47 0.04
C ARG A 173 -1.54 -8.71 0.47
N SER A 174 -0.88 -9.74 -0.08
CA SER A 174 0.52 -10.04 0.25
C SER A 174 1.46 -8.90 -0.11
N ASN A 175 1.25 -8.23 -1.24
CA ASN A 175 2.04 -7.05 -1.63
C ASN A 175 1.81 -5.86 -0.69
N ALA A 176 0.56 -5.63 -0.27
CA ALA A 176 0.24 -4.58 0.69
C ALA A 176 0.88 -4.86 2.06
N GLU A 177 0.83 -6.11 2.54
CA GLU A 177 1.46 -6.54 3.78
C GLU A 177 2.99 -6.42 3.73
N LEU A 178 3.61 -6.85 2.62
CA LEU A 178 5.04 -6.67 2.38
C LEU A 178 5.42 -5.18 2.39
N ALA A 179 4.61 -4.30 1.79
CA ALA A 179 4.86 -2.86 1.79
C ALA A 179 4.78 -2.26 3.20
N ILE A 180 3.83 -2.71 4.03
CA ILE A 180 3.71 -2.30 5.44
C ILE A 180 4.95 -2.73 6.23
N GLU A 181 5.38 -4.00 6.09
CA GLU A 181 6.57 -4.51 6.78
C GLU A 181 7.84 -3.79 6.31
N GLN A 182 8.00 -3.52 5.01
CA GLN A 182 9.10 -2.72 4.49
C GLN A 182 9.10 -1.28 5.04
N ALA A 183 7.93 -0.63 5.10
CA ALA A 183 7.81 0.72 5.65
C ALA A 183 8.15 0.73 7.15
N LYS A 184 7.68 -0.26 7.91
CA LYS A 184 8.00 -0.42 9.34
C LYS A 184 9.48 -0.68 9.56
N ALA A 185 10.10 -1.54 8.75
CA ALA A 185 11.54 -1.81 8.81
C ALA A 185 12.37 -0.55 8.48
N LYS A 186 11.97 0.23 7.48
CA LYS A 186 12.59 1.53 7.16
C LYS A 186 12.44 2.52 8.31
N GLN A 187 11.23 2.68 8.84
CA GLN A 187 11.00 3.56 9.98
C GLN A 187 11.85 3.15 11.19
N SER A 188 11.94 1.85 11.51
CA SER A 188 12.80 1.39 12.59
C SER A 188 14.27 1.65 12.31
N ALA A 189 14.73 1.45 11.07
CA ALA A 189 16.11 1.73 10.70
C ALA A 189 16.44 3.22 10.79
N GLU A 190 15.54 4.10 10.35
CA GLU A 190 15.68 5.56 10.47
C GLU A 190 15.70 6.01 11.95
N VAL A 191 14.84 5.43 12.80
CA VAL A 191 14.84 5.72 14.25
C VAL A 191 16.16 5.30 14.89
N GLU A 192 16.69 4.12 14.56
CA GLU A 192 17.97 3.66 15.09
C GLU A 192 19.15 4.48 14.55
N GLN A 193 19.13 4.89 13.27
CA GLN A 193 20.11 5.83 12.72
C GLN A 193 20.06 7.19 13.43
N ALA A 194 18.88 7.78 13.60
CA ALA A 194 18.73 9.05 14.29
C ALA A 194 19.17 8.97 15.77
N ARG A 195 18.91 7.84 16.44
CA ARG A 195 19.41 7.58 17.80
C ARG A 195 20.93 7.51 17.84
N ALA A 196 21.55 6.74 16.93
CA ALA A 196 23.00 6.63 16.82
C ALA A 196 23.64 8.00 16.51
N GLU A 197 23.07 8.78 15.60
CA GLU A 197 23.53 10.14 15.29
C GLU A 197 23.39 11.07 16.50
N ALA A 198 22.27 11.03 17.23
CA ALA A 198 22.07 11.82 18.44
C ALA A 198 23.08 11.44 19.55
N GLU A 199 23.41 10.17 19.68
CA GLU A 199 24.42 9.68 20.63
C GLU A 199 25.84 10.12 20.23
N ILE A 200 26.19 10.03 18.94
CA ILE A 200 27.45 10.56 18.41
C ILE A 200 27.55 12.07 18.63
N GLN A 201 26.46 12.82 18.38
CA GLN A 201 26.45 14.27 18.63
C GLN A 201 26.62 14.57 20.10
N ARG A 202 25.90 13.88 21.00
CA ARG A 202 26.07 14.04 22.46
C ARG A 202 27.50 13.74 22.90
N ALA A 203 28.11 12.67 22.40
CA ALA A 203 29.50 12.33 22.70
C ALA A 203 30.47 13.44 22.24
N LYS A 204 30.28 13.97 21.02
CA LYS A 204 31.06 15.11 20.51
C LYS A 204 30.85 16.37 21.35
N PHE A 205 29.61 16.66 21.77
CA PHE A 205 29.34 17.81 22.64
C PHE A 205 30.08 17.68 23.97
N VAL A 206 30.00 16.52 24.62
CA VAL A 206 30.73 16.25 25.88
C VAL A 206 32.24 16.38 25.67
N GLU A 207 32.79 15.80 24.61
CA GLU A 207 34.22 15.93 24.27
C GLU A 207 34.61 17.41 24.05
N THR A 208 33.80 18.16 23.31
CA THR A 208 34.06 19.60 23.08
C THR A 208 33.98 20.40 24.38
N GLU A 209 33.02 20.13 25.27
CA GLU A 209 32.95 20.80 26.58
C GLU A 209 34.18 20.50 27.44
N GLU A 210 34.64 19.25 27.49
CA GLU A 210 35.84 18.88 28.25
C GLU A 210 37.10 19.52 27.65
N THR A 211 37.24 19.58 26.32
CA THR A 211 38.37 20.28 25.70
C THR A 211 38.36 21.79 25.96
N LEU A 212 37.19 22.44 25.91
CA LEU A 212 37.05 23.86 26.23
C LEU A 212 37.40 24.15 27.69
N ARG A 213 36.91 23.32 28.63
CA ARG A 213 37.27 23.40 30.06
C ARG A 213 38.76 23.21 30.27
N ALA A 214 39.38 22.22 29.63
CA ALA A 214 40.81 22.00 29.71
C ALA A 214 41.61 23.20 29.15
N GLN A 215 41.18 23.79 28.03
CA GLN A 215 41.81 24.99 27.47
C GLN A 215 41.68 26.21 28.40
N GLU A 216 40.52 26.40 29.04
CA GLU A 216 40.31 27.49 30.00
C GLU A 216 41.20 27.32 31.24
N ILE A 217 41.27 26.11 31.81
CA ILE A 217 42.18 25.77 32.92
C ILE A 217 43.64 26.01 32.53
N VAL A 218 44.07 25.56 31.34
CA VAL A 218 45.45 25.79 30.86
C VAL A 218 45.73 27.28 30.69
N ARG A 219 44.76 28.06 30.18
CA ARG A 219 44.89 29.52 30.04
C ARG A 219 45.03 30.20 31.41
N GLU A 220 44.22 29.81 32.38
CA GLU A 220 44.31 30.31 33.76
C GLU A 220 45.65 29.96 34.41
N GLU A 221 46.14 28.72 34.24
CA GLU A 221 47.45 28.31 34.78
C GLU A 221 48.60 29.07 34.12
N ILE A 222 48.55 29.30 32.81
CA ILE A 222 49.52 30.15 32.10
C ILE A 222 49.48 31.58 32.64
N GLN A 223 48.29 32.16 32.87
CA GLN A 223 48.16 33.50 33.44
C GLN A 223 48.74 33.57 34.85
N LYS A 224 48.46 32.58 35.70
CA LYS A 224 49.05 32.47 37.03
C LYS A 224 50.58 32.40 36.97
N GLN A 225 51.13 31.52 36.12
CA GLN A 225 52.58 31.42 35.92
C GLN A 225 53.19 32.73 35.38
N GLN A 226 52.52 33.42 34.46
CA GLN A 226 52.97 34.73 33.97
C GLN A 226 53.02 35.76 35.10
N ILE A 227 52.01 35.79 35.98
CA ILE A 227 51.98 36.70 37.13
C ILE A 227 53.10 36.36 38.12
N GLU A 228 53.32 35.07 38.42
CA GLU A 228 54.42 34.63 39.30
C GLU A 228 55.80 34.98 38.73
N ILE A 229 56.03 34.72 37.43
CA ILE A 229 57.28 35.08 36.74
C ILE A 229 57.45 36.59 36.70
N ALA A 230 56.41 37.36 36.40
CA ALA A 230 56.47 38.82 36.39
C ALA A 230 56.75 39.39 37.79
N ALA A 231 56.13 38.84 38.83
CA ALA A 231 56.40 39.23 40.21
C ALA A 231 57.84 38.90 40.64
N ALA A 232 58.36 37.72 40.25
CA ALA A 232 59.75 37.34 40.50
C ALA A 232 60.74 38.23 39.73
N ALA A 233 60.44 38.56 38.47
CA ALA A 233 61.25 39.46 37.66
C ALA A 233 61.27 40.89 38.24
N GLU A 234 60.14 41.39 38.73
CA GLU A 234 60.07 42.70 39.38
C GLU A 234 60.83 42.71 40.72
N ALA A 235 60.73 41.63 41.50
CA ALA A 235 61.51 41.49 42.74
C ALA A 235 63.03 41.50 42.47
N GLU A 236 63.48 40.80 41.43
CA GLU A 236 64.89 40.79 41.04
C GLU A 236 65.34 42.15 40.47
N ARG A 237 64.48 42.82 39.69
CA ARG A 237 64.75 44.18 39.20
C ARG A 237 64.96 45.15 40.36
N ILE A 238 64.10 45.11 41.38
CA ILE A 238 64.23 45.94 42.58
C ILE A 238 65.54 45.62 43.31
N ARG A 239 65.90 44.33 43.44
CA ARG A 239 67.14 43.90 44.08
C ARG A 239 68.38 44.46 43.37
N VAL A 240 68.44 44.37 42.05
CA VAL A 240 69.57 44.86 41.24
C VAL A 240 69.65 46.38 41.27
N VAL A 241 68.52 47.09 41.18
CA VAL A 241 68.48 48.55 41.28
C VAL A 241 68.97 49.01 42.66
N ALA A 242 68.50 48.39 43.75
CA ALA A 242 68.93 48.71 45.10
C ALA A 242 70.44 48.44 45.32
N GLN A 243 70.98 47.39 44.71
CA GLN A 243 72.44 47.13 44.73
C GLN A 243 73.21 48.20 43.95
N GLY A 244 72.74 48.58 42.75
CA GLY A 244 73.36 49.65 41.97
C GLY A 244 73.34 51.01 42.67
N GLU A 245 72.24 51.33 43.37
CA GLU A 245 72.14 52.53 44.20
C GLU A 245 73.10 52.49 45.40
N ALA A 246 73.23 51.34 46.07
CA ALA A 246 74.18 51.16 47.17
C ALA A 246 75.63 51.32 46.71
N ASP A 247 76.01 50.72 45.59
CA ASP A 247 77.36 50.82 45.02
C ASP A 247 77.68 52.26 44.58
N GLY A 248 76.71 52.95 43.97
CA GLY A 248 76.84 54.36 43.59
C GLY A 248 77.03 55.29 44.80
N LEU A 249 76.32 55.02 45.89
CA LEU A 249 76.45 55.77 47.13
C LEU A 249 77.81 55.56 47.79
N LEU A 250 78.30 54.32 47.82
CA LEU A 250 79.62 53.95 48.36
C LEU A 250 80.75 54.62 47.56
N ALA A 251 80.64 54.63 46.23
CA ALA A 251 81.58 55.34 45.35
C ALA A 251 81.58 56.86 45.60
N LYS A 252 80.41 57.46 45.82
CA LYS A 252 80.30 58.89 46.15
C LYS A 252 80.95 59.22 47.49
N TYR A 253 80.66 58.45 48.54
CA TYR A 253 81.25 58.69 49.87
C TYR A 253 82.75 58.44 49.91
N THR A 254 83.27 57.45 49.17
CA THR A 254 84.72 57.24 49.07
C THR A 254 85.42 58.36 48.29
N ALA A 255 84.79 58.89 47.24
CA ALA A 255 85.28 60.07 46.53
C ALA A 255 85.26 61.33 47.40
N GLU A 256 84.21 61.56 48.18
CA GLU A 256 84.13 62.67 49.14
C GLU A 256 85.16 62.53 50.25
N ALA A 257 85.34 61.32 50.82
CA ALA A 257 86.33 61.06 51.86
C ALA A 257 87.75 61.31 51.36
N THR A 258 88.11 60.84 50.17
CA THR A 258 89.42 61.10 49.56
C THR A 258 89.63 62.57 49.20
N GLY A 259 88.58 63.26 48.75
CA GLY A 259 88.62 64.71 48.50
C GLY A 259 88.88 65.51 49.78
N ILE A 260 88.14 65.22 50.85
CA ILE A 260 88.29 65.85 52.16
C ILE A 260 89.68 65.57 52.75
N GLN A 261 90.17 64.33 52.62
CA GLN A 261 91.52 63.96 53.09
C GLN A 261 92.60 64.81 52.42
N ARG A 262 92.52 65.02 51.10
CA ARG A 262 93.48 65.87 50.38
C ARG A 262 93.41 67.35 50.78
N VAL A 263 92.21 67.87 51.04
CA VAL A 263 92.04 69.25 51.53
C VAL A 263 92.64 69.41 52.94
N LEU A 264 92.45 68.42 53.81
CA LEU A 264 93.01 68.42 55.17
C LEU A 264 94.54 68.28 55.14
N GLU A 265 95.11 67.41 54.30
CA GLU A 265 96.56 67.31 54.10
C GLU A 265 97.15 68.62 53.57
N ALA A 266 96.51 69.26 52.58
CA ALA A 266 96.95 70.56 52.07
C ALA A 266 96.90 71.64 53.14
N LYS A 267 95.86 71.66 53.99
CA LYS A 267 95.75 72.57 55.13
C LYS A 267 96.82 72.28 56.20
N ALA A 268 97.09 71.01 56.51
CA ALA A 268 98.13 70.63 57.46
C ALA A 268 99.53 71.01 56.95
N ALA A 269 99.80 70.85 55.66
CA ALA A 269 101.03 71.32 55.02
C ALA A 269 101.15 72.86 55.13
N GLY A 270 100.09 73.60 54.80
CA GLY A 270 100.05 75.06 54.94
C GLY A 270 100.27 75.55 56.38
N TYR A 271 99.66 74.87 57.36
CA TYR A 271 99.92 75.18 58.78
C TYR A 271 101.36 74.88 59.19
N THR A 272 101.97 73.81 58.68
CA THR A 272 103.37 73.48 58.95
C THR A 272 104.32 74.56 58.41
N ASP A 273 104.02 75.09 57.23
CA ASP A 273 104.80 76.17 56.62
C ASP A 273 104.64 77.49 57.37
N LEU A 274 103.43 77.82 57.84
CA LEU A 274 103.19 78.99 58.69
C LEU A 274 103.93 78.90 60.03
N VAL A 275 103.98 77.72 60.66
CA VAL A 275 104.71 77.50 61.92
C VAL A 275 106.23 77.59 61.72
N LYS A 276 106.77 77.07 60.60
CA LYS A 276 108.20 77.21 60.26
C LYS A 276 108.60 78.67 59.99
N SER A 277 107.71 79.45 59.40
CA SER A 277 107.94 80.88 59.10
C SER A 277 108.00 81.73 60.37
N ALA A 278 107.33 81.31 61.44
CA ALA A 278 107.17 82.04 62.69
C ALA A 278 108.25 81.71 63.76
N SER A 279 109.47 81.33 63.34
CA SER A 279 110.65 81.16 64.23
C SER A 279 110.35 80.43 65.55
N GLY A 280 109.50 79.39 65.51
CA GLY A 280 109.21 78.52 66.66
C GLY A 280 108.32 79.08 67.77
N ASP A 281 107.68 80.25 67.62
CA ASP A 281 106.77 80.78 68.64
C ASP A 281 105.31 80.38 68.38
N ALA A 282 104.85 79.32 69.07
CA ALA A 282 103.50 78.77 68.98
C ALA A 282 102.38 79.76 69.34
N LYS A 283 102.68 80.83 70.09
CA LYS A 283 101.66 81.85 70.45
C LYS A 283 101.32 82.79 69.29
N ALA A 284 102.29 83.13 68.44
CA ALA A 284 102.04 84.00 67.28
C ALA A 284 101.17 83.31 66.22
N ALA A 285 101.43 82.01 65.96
CA ALA A 285 100.61 81.20 65.05
C ALA A 285 99.17 81.02 65.55
N ALA A 286 98.96 80.85 66.86
CA ALA A 286 97.63 80.76 67.46
C ALA A 286 96.84 82.08 67.38
N THR A 287 97.52 83.23 67.49
CA THR A 287 96.87 84.54 67.41
C THR A 287 96.43 84.86 65.97
N LEU A 288 97.24 84.51 64.97
CA LEU A 288 96.87 84.61 63.54
C LEU A 288 95.69 83.70 63.19
N LEU A 289 95.68 82.46 63.69
CA LEU A 289 94.57 81.52 63.50
C LEU A 289 93.27 81.99 64.15
N MET A 290 93.32 82.66 65.31
CA MET A 290 92.14 83.25 65.91
C MET A 290 91.55 84.38 65.07
N VAL A 291 92.38 85.24 64.47
CA VAL A 291 91.90 86.33 63.60
C VAL A 291 91.18 85.77 62.36
N GLU A 292 91.71 84.72 61.73
CA GLU A 292 91.07 84.08 60.56
C GLU A 292 89.72 83.41 60.91
N LYS A 293 89.57 82.89 62.13
CA LYS A 293 88.32 82.24 62.56
C LYS A 293 87.24 83.18 63.11
N ILE A 294 87.58 84.44 63.42
CA ILE A 294 86.58 85.46 63.81
C ILE A 294 85.62 85.74 62.66
N GLU A 295 86.08 85.80 61.41
CA GLU A 295 85.21 86.08 60.25
C GLU A 295 84.17 84.96 60.05
N ALA A 296 84.57 83.70 60.20
CA ALA A 296 83.66 82.56 60.11
C ALA A 296 82.62 82.52 61.24
N MET A 297 83.00 82.92 62.46
CA MET A 297 82.04 83.03 63.58
C MET A 297 81.00 84.13 63.35
N VAL A 298 81.41 85.29 62.84
CA VAL A 298 80.49 86.40 62.56
C VAL A 298 79.52 86.02 61.43
N ALA A 299 79.99 85.34 60.39
CA ALA A 299 79.12 84.87 59.30
C ALA A 299 78.04 83.88 59.78
N ALA A 300 78.43 82.88 60.59
CA ALA A 300 77.48 81.90 61.15
C ALA A 300 76.42 82.55 62.05
N GLN A 301 76.80 83.57 62.82
CA GLN A 301 75.88 84.29 63.70
C GLN A 301 74.83 85.09 62.92
N VAL A 302 75.20 85.68 61.78
CA VAL A 302 74.28 86.44 60.91
C VAL A 302 73.33 85.52 60.14
N GLU A 303 73.81 84.34 59.74
CA GLU A 303 73.01 83.37 58.99
C GLU A 303 71.91 82.72 59.86
N ALA A 304 72.17 82.49 61.15
CA ALA A 304 71.16 82.04 62.11
C ALA A 304 70.00 83.02 62.30
N ILE A 305 70.25 84.33 62.19
CA ILE A 305 69.20 85.37 62.33
C ILE A 305 68.36 85.50 61.05
N ARG A 306 68.90 85.18 59.87
CA ARG A 306 68.18 85.30 58.59
C ARG A 306 67.08 84.26 58.37
N ASN A 307 67.15 83.10 59.02
CA ASN A 307 66.24 81.97 58.76
C ASN A 307 64.98 81.93 59.64
N LEU A 308 64.75 82.93 60.50
CA LEU A 308 63.47 83.09 61.19
C LEU A 308 62.47 83.85 60.30
N LYS A 309 61.77 83.10 59.44
CA LYS A 309 60.55 83.54 58.74
C LYS A 309 59.37 82.67 59.16
N ILE A 310 58.48 83.21 59.99
CA ILE A 310 57.15 82.64 60.25
C ILE A 310 56.19 83.29 59.25
N ASP A 311 56.16 82.77 58.02
CA ASP A 311 55.27 83.25 56.97
C ASP A 311 53.93 82.50 57.05
N LYS A 312 52.96 83.13 57.73
CA LYS A 312 51.49 82.97 57.61
C LYS A 312 50.80 81.89 58.49
N VAL A 313 50.29 82.36 59.63
CA VAL A 313 49.20 81.72 60.39
C VAL A 313 47.85 82.11 59.78
N THR A 314 46.98 81.14 59.50
CA THR A 314 45.63 81.36 58.99
C THR A 314 44.65 81.21 60.14
N VAL A 315 43.89 82.27 60.47
CA VAL A 315 42.78 82.19 61.45
C VAL A 315 41.50 82.60 60.73
N TRP A 316 40.59 81.63 60.59
CA TRP A 316 39.18 81.84 60.31
C TRP A 316 38.50 82.25 61.62
N ASP A 317 37.78 83.37 61.64
CA ASP A 317 36.88 83.71 62.75
C ASP A 317 35.48 83.96 62.19
N GLY A 318 34.57 83.04 62.51
CA GLY A 318 33.15 83.11 62.21
C GLY A 318 32.45 83.83 63.36
N GLY A 319 31.96 85.03 63.09
CA GLY A 319 31.32 85.86 64.09
C GLY A 319 30.10 85.20 64.74
N ASN A 320 30.18 85.01 66.07
CA ASN A 320 29.03 85.21 66.94
C ASN A 320 29.52 85.71 68.30
N ALA A 321 29.17 86.96 68.62
CA ALA A 321 29.64 87.69 69.78
C ALA A 321 28.65 87.59 70.95
N SER A 322 29.15 87.28 72.16
CA SER A 322 28.65 87.65 73.51
C SER A 322 29.48 86.87 74.55
N GLY A 323 30.18 87.42 75.54
CA GLY A 323 30.45 88.77 75.98
C GLY A 323 31.35 88.70 77.22
N ASP A 324 32.66 88.94 77.04
CA ASP A 324 33.60 89.52 78.01
C ASP A 324 34.86 89.93 77.22
N GLY A 325 35.33 91.15 77.39
CA GLY A 325 36.13 91.90 76.40
C GLY A 325 37.58 91.46 76.21
N SER A 326 37.81 90.29 75.58
CA SER A 326 39.14 89.86 75.11
C SER A 326 39.08 89.33 73.67
N SER A 327 39.79 89.99 72.75
CA SER A 327 39.87 89.61 71.33
C SER A 327 40.85 88.45 71.12
N ALA A 328 40.64 87.63 70.10
CA ALA A 328 41.45 86.45 69.76
C ALA A 328 42.98 86.66 69.67
N THR A 329 43.45 87.91 69.62
CA THR A 329 44.86 88.30 69.70
C THR A 329 45.49 88.14 71.08
N SER A 330 44.75 88.26 72.19
CA SER A 330 45.31 88.10 73.55
C SER A 330 45.55 86.64 73.93
N ASN A 331 44.78 85.71 73.39
CA ASN A 331 44.97 84.26 73.60
C ASN A 331 46.10 83.66 72.72
N PHE A 332 46.48 84.32 71.62
CA PHE A 332 47.65 83.93 70.81
C PHE A 332 48.98 84.35 71.46
N VAL A 333 49.04 85.52 72.11
CA VAL A 333 50.27 86.00 72.77
C VAL A 333 50.57 85.18 74.05
N SER A 334 49.55 84.78 74.81
CA SER A 334 49.72 83.93 76.00
C SER A 334 50.22 82.51 75.65
N SER A 335 49.78 81.93 74.53
CA SER A 335 50.21 80.61 74.06
C SER A 335 51.58 80.60 73.35
N LEU A 336 52.09 81.77 72.92
CA LEU A 336 53.45 81.92 72.37
C LEU A 336 54.51 82.06 73.47
N VAL A 337 54.16 82.62 74.63
CA VAL A 337 55.06 82.75 75.80
C VAL A 337 55.27 81.41 76.53
N GLN A 338 54.36 80.44 76.37
CA GLN A 338 54.46 79.09 76.95
C GLN A 338 55.13 78.03 76.05
N SER A 339 55.55 78.38 74.83
CA SER A 339 56.12 77.42 73.85
C SER A 339 57.64 77.51 73.66
N LEU A 340 58.34 78.29 74.50
CA LEU A 340 59.78 78.21 74.64
C LEU A 340 60.13 77.28 75.81
N PRO A 341 60.73 76.11 75.56
CA PRO A 341 61.34 75.32 76.63
C PRO A 341 62.44 76.18 77.28
N PRO A 342 62.54 76.24 78.61
CA PRO A 342 63.57 77.01 79.29
C PRO A 342 64.96 76.45 78.96
N ILE A 343 65.65 77.06 77.99
CA ILE A 343 67.05 76.75 77.60
C ILE A 343 68.01 76.90 78.80
N HIS A 344 67.59 77.59 79.85
CA HIS A 344 68.34 77.75 81.10
C HIS A 344 68.43 76.46 81.93
N ASP A 345 67.52 75.50 81.76
CA ASP A 345 67.59 74.21 82.47
C ASP A 345 68.58 73.23 81.81
N VAL A 346 68.75 73.33 80.49
CA VAL A 346 69.69 72.48 79.74
C VAL A 346 71.14 72.94 79.93
N ALA A 347 71.39 74.24 80.04
CA ALA A 347 72.72 74.78 80.29
C ALA A 347 73.26 74.44 81.69
N LYS A 348 72.39 74.42 82.72
CA LYS A 348 72.75 74.01 84.10
C LYS A 348 73.03 72.51 84.23
N MET A 349 72.40 71.64 83.43
CA MET A 349 72.73 70.20 83.39
C MET A 349 74.03 69.89 82.63
N ALA A 350 74.53 70.82 81.80
CA ALA A 350 75.74 70.66 80.98
C ALA A 350 77.01 71.30 81.57
N GLY A 351 76.92 71.91 82.76
CA GLY A 351 78.10 72.35 83.55
C GLY A 351 78.88 73.53 82.98
N VAL A 352 78.22 74.43 82.23
CA VAL A 352 78.86 75.61 81.64
C VAL A 352 78.08 76.87 81.99
N ASP A 353 78.70 77.75 82.79
CA ASP A 353 78.19 79.08 83.13
C ASP A 353 78.48 80.07 82.00
N LEU A 354 77.42 80.73 81.49
CA LEU A 354 77.50 81.79 80.48
C LEU A 354 77.52 83.17 81.17
N PRO A 355 78.27 84.16 80.63
CA PRO A 355 78.45 85.46 81.30
C PRO A 355 77.18 86.34 81.36
N ASP A 356 77.10 87.18 82.41
CA ASP A 356 75.94 87.93 82.93
C ASP A 356 75.19 88.91 81.99
N TYR A 357 75.62 89.09 80.75
CA TYR A 357 74.94 89.99 79.79
C TYR A 357 73.79 89.31 79.02
N LEU A 358 73.54 88.02 79.26
CA LEU A 358 72.43 87.27 78.64
C LEU A 358 71.17 87.14 79.52
N GLY A 359 71.14 87.82 80.67
CA GLY A 359 69.93 88.05 81.45
C GLY A 359 69.55 86.91 82.38
N SER A 360 69.33 87.26 83.65
CA SER A 360 68.91 86.39 84.75
C SER A 360 67.44 86.63 85.08
N ILE A 361 66.69 85.57 85.40
CA ILE A 361 65.34 85.67 85.96
C ILE A 361 65.40 85.24 87.44
N ASN A 362 64.98 86.13 88.33
CA ASN A 362 64.80 85.86 89.76
C ASN A 362 63.60 84.92 90.00
N GLU A 363 63.76 83.94 90.87
CA GLU A 363 62.67 83.10 91.40
C GLU A 363 61.95 83.79 92.59
N LEU A 364 60.62 83.87 92.45
CA LEU A 364 59.54 83.76 93.46
C LEU A 364 59.54 84.70 94.71
N PRO A 365 58.35 84.92 95.30
CA PRO A 365 57.85 83.97 96.30
C PRO A 365 56.39 83.53 96.10
N ASP A 366 56.14 82.28 96.48
CA ASP A 366 54.87 81.77 96.98
C ASP A 366 54.39 82.64 98.17
N ASP A 367 53.09 83.00 98.21
CA ASP A 367 52.18 82.47 99.23
C ASP A 367 50.77 83.07 99.13
N SER A 368 49.78 82.22 99.48
CA SER A 368 48.36 82.45 99.84
C SER A 368 47.28 82.53 98.75
#